data_AF-A0A918S3S1-F1
#
_entry.id   AF-A0A918S3S1-F1
#
_cell.length_a   1.000
_cell.length_b   1.000
_cell.length_c   1.000
_cell.angle_alpha   90.00
_cell.angle_beta   90.00
_cell.angle_gamma   90.00
#
_symmetry.space_group_name_H-M   'P 1'
#
loop_
_entity.id
_entity.type
_entity.pdbx_description
1 polymer ?
#
loop_
_entity_poly.entity_id
_entity_poly.type
_entity_poly.pdbx_seq_one_letter_code
_entity_poly.pdbx_strand_id
1 'polypeptide(L)'
;MNRLNDESLKQLHRLSARLWDFSPSHDRLTYRINTTNPESEKYLIFIECDAIETLVFWKITNLRISKEGGLLIVEDNDMKIKCKEVFLESGYTLDYFNDKYGSN
;
A
#
# COMPACT_ATOMS: atom_id res chain seq x y z
N MET A 1 -9.10 -1.96 9.43
CA MET A 1 -7.84 -2.02 8.68
C MET A 1 -7.04 -3.24 9.03
N ASN A 2 -6.61 -3.98 8.02
CA ASN A 2 -5.88 -5.22 8.15
C ASN A 2 -4.42 -4.98 7.77
N ARG A 3 -3.52 -5.16 8.75
CA ARG A 3 -2.08 -5.14 8.47
C ARG A 3 -1.76 -6.19 7.42
N LEU A 4 -0.94 -5.81 6.45
CA LEU A 4 -0.55 -6.70 5.37
C LEU A 4 0.17 -7.93 5.96
N ASN A 5 -0.27 -9.12 5.54
CA ASN A 5 0.26 -10.41 6.01
C ASN A 5 0.48 -11.36 4.82
N ASP A 6 1.09 -12.52 5.08
CA ASP A 6 1.45 -13.49 4.04
C ASP A 6 0.25 -13.99 3.22
N GLU A 7 -0.92 -14.12 3.83
CA GLU A 7 -2.14 -14.51 3.12
C GLU A 7 -2.57 -13.42 2.14
N SER A 8 -2.54 -12.16 2.59
CA SER A 8 -2.82 -10.99 1.77
C SER A 8 -1.85 -10.89 0.59
N LEU A 9 -0.55 -11.12 0.82
CA LEU A 9 0.47 -11.13 -0.23
C LEU A 9 0.16 -12.15 -1.33
N LYS A 10 -0.28 -13.36 -0.96
CA LYS A 10 -0.68 -14.40 -1.93
C LYS A 10 -1.88 -13.97 -2.77
N GLN A 11 -2.86 -13.27 -2.18
CA GLN A 11 -4.03 -12.77 -2.90
C GLN A 11 -3.68 -11.65 -3.89
N LEU A 12 -2.62 -10.88 -3.61
CA LEU A 12 -2.18 -9.78 -4.47
C LEU A 12 -1.36 -10.26 -5.66
N HIS A 13 -0.80 -11.48 -5.61
CA HIS A 13 0.02 -12.03 -6.69
C HIS A 13 -0.72 -12.01 -8.04
N ARG A 14 -0.05 -11.48 -9.07
CA ARG A 14 -0.54 -11.29 -10.46
C ARG A 14 -1.62 -10.22 -10.64
N LEU A 15 -2.06 -9.56 -9.58
CA LEU A 15 -2.89 -8.37 -9.73
C LEU A 15 -2.03 -7.19 -10.20
N SER A 16 -2.69 -6.11 -10.60
CA SER A 16 -2.03 -4.84 -10.86
C SER A 16 -2.50 -3.80 -9.87
N ALA A 17 -1.65 -2.83 -9.61
CA ALA A 17 -1.90 -1.72 -8.75
C ALA A 17 -1.64 -0.41 -9.50
N ARG A 18 -2.44 0.61 -9.20
CA ARG A 18 -2.25 1.97 -9.71
C ARG A 18 -2.11 2.90 -8.53
N LEU A 19 -1.15 3.81 -8.60
CA LEU A 19 -1.02 4.89 -7.64
C LEU A 19 -2.34 5.68 -7.61
N TRP A 20 -2.94 5.71 -6.44
CA TRP A 20 -4.25 6.33 -6.22
C TRP A 20 -4.10 7.68 -5.54
N ASP A 21 -3.28 7.72 -4.49
CA ASP A 21 -3.05 8.92 -3.71
C ASP A 21 -1.63 8.93 -3.14
N PHE A 22 -1.07 10.13 -3.02
CA PHE A 22 0.26 10.36 -2.47
C PHE A 22 0.27 11.69 -1.74
N SER A 23 0.65 11.65 -0.47
CA SER A 23 0.70 12.83 0.39
C SER A 23 2.07 12.95 1.04
N PRO A 24 2.99 13.76 0.46
CA PRO A 24 4.31 14.00 1.01
C PRO A 24 4.28 14.57 2.43
N SER A 25 3.33 15.45 2.75
CA SER A 25 3.25 16.08 4.08
C SER A 25 2.78 15.14 5.19
N HIS A 26 2.22 13.99 4.82
CA HIS A 26 1.70 12.98 5.74
C HIS A 26 2.45 11.65 5.58
N ASP A 27 3.58 11.67 4.85
CA ASP A 27 4.41 10.50 4.55
C ASP A 27 3.59 9.27 4.12
N ARG A 28 2.58 9.49 3.27
CA ARG A 28 1.57 8.49 2.91
C ARG A 28 1.58 8.19 1.42
N LEU A 29 1.43 6.91 1.09
CA LEU A 29 1.27 6.44 -0.28
C LEU A 29 0.15 5.40 -0.34
N THR A 30 -0.75 5.53 -1.31
CA THR A 30 -1.87 4.60 -1.50
C THR A 30 -1.91 4.09 -2.93
N TYR A 31 -1.95 2.77 -3.08
CA TYR A 31 -2.21 2.09 -4.33
C TYR A 31 -3.61 1.50 -4.34
N ARG A 32 -4.35 1.73 -5.42
CA ARG A 32 -5.57 0.97 -5.70
C ARG A 32 -5.19 -0.31 -6.43
N ILE A 33 -5.65 -1.44 -5.92
CA ILE A 33 -5.52 -2.76 -6.56
C ILE A 33 -6.62 -2.89 -7.61
N ASN A 34 -6.22 -3.07 -8.86
CA ASN A 34 -7.16 -3.29 -9.95
C ASN A 34 -7.69 -4.72 -9.86
N THR A 35 -8.97 -4.84 -9.54
CA THR A 35 -9.72 -6.10 -9.54
C THR A 35 -10.70 -6.11 -10.73
N THR A 36 -11.18 -7.29 -11.11
CA THR A 36 -12.21 -7.43 -12.14
C THR A 36 -13.61 -7.09 -11.65
N ASN A 37 -13.81 -6.99 -10.33
CA ASN A 37 -15.08 -6.63 -9.71
C ASN A 37 -14.92 -5.27 -8.99
N PRO A 38 -15.55 -4.19 -9.48
CA PRO A 38 -15.50 -2.87 -8.86
C PRO A 38 -15.99 -2.84 -7.41
N GLU A 39 -16.89 -3.74 -7.00
CA GLU A 39 -17.38 -3.81 -5.61
C GLU A 39 -16.34 -4.44 -4.66
N SER A 40 -15.26 -5.01 -5.19
CA SER A 40 -14.15 -5.59 -4.43
C SER A 40 -12.87 -4.77 -4.53
N GLU A 41 -12.98 -3.46 -4.78
CA GLU A 41 -11.82 -2.57 -4.78
C GLU A 41 -11.04 -2.69 -3.46
N LYS A 42 -9.75 -2.99 -3.61
CA LYS A 42 -8.80 -3.06 -2.51
C LYS A 42 -7.74 -1.98 -2.65
N TYR A 43 -7.21 -1.54 -1.52
CA TYR A 43 -6.23 -0.46 -1.44
C TYR A 43 -5.06 -0.91 -0.57
N LEU A 44 -3.85 -0.74 -1.09
CA LEU A 44 -2.61 -0.96 -0.37
C LEU A 44 -2.10 0.40 0.13
N ILE A 45 -2.08 0.57 1.45
CA ILE A 45 -1.85 1.87 2.08
C ILE A 45 -0.57 1.78 2.90
N PHE A 46 0.37 2.66 2.61
CA PHE A 46 1.66 2.80 3.28
C PHE A 46 1.66 4.08 4.11
N ILE A 47 2.06 3.97 5.37
CA ILE A 47 2.01 5.05 6.36
C ILE A 47 3.41 5.30 6.92
N GLU A 48 3.75 6.58 7.07
CA GLU A 48 5.06 7.05 7.53
C GLU A 48 6.19 6.45 6.67
N CYS A 49 6.13 6.78 5.37
CA CYS A 49 7.08 6.36 4.35
C CYS A 49 8.35 7.19 4.39
N ASP A 50 9.49 6.53 4.58
CA ASP A 50 10.80 7.15 4.74
C ASP A 50 11.59 7.17 3.42
N ALA A 51 11.32 6.19 2.54
CA ALA A 51 11.89 6.10 1.20
C ALA A 51 10.90 5.42 0.24
N ILE A 52 10.69 6.02 -0.93
CA ILE A 52 9.72 5.54 -1.93
C ILE A 52 10.40 5.46 -3.29
N GLU A 53 10.70 4.24 -3.72
CA GLU A 53 11.10 3.92 -5.09
C GLU A 53 9.95 3.12 -5.71
N THR A 54 9.15 3.75 -6.56
CA THR A 54 7.90 3.13 -7.02
C THR A 54 7.47 3.58 -8.42
N LEU A 55 6.52 2.83 -8.99
CA LEU A 55 5.92 3.10 -10.28
C LEU A 55 4.48 3.62 -10.12
N VAL A 56 4.02 4.49 -11.02
CA VAL A 56 2.61 4.93 -11.06
C VAL A 56 1.67 3.74 -11.33
N PHE A 57 2.13 2.79 -12.15
CA PHE A 57 1.45 1.53 -12.41
C PHE A 57 2.41 0.40 -12.13
N TRP A 58 1.94 -0.60 -11.39
CA TRP A 58 2.77 -1.68 -10.91
C TRP A 58 2.03 -3.00 -11.08
N LYS A 59 2.67 -3.97 -11.73
CA LYS A 59 2.17 -5.35 -11.78
C LYS A 59 2.78 -6.12 -10.62
N ILE A 60 1.95 -6.67 -9.77
CA ILE A 60 2.38 -7.37 -8.56
C ILE A 60 2.88 -8.76 -8.95
N THR A 61 4.18 -8.99 -8.82
CA THR A 61 4.82 -10.26 -9.22
C THR A 61 5.35 -11.05 -8.05
N ASN A 62 6.03 -10.41 -7.11
CA ASN A 62 6.63 -11.10 -5.97
C ASN A 62 6.79 -10.12 -4.80
N LEU A 63 5.66 -9.57 -4.37
CA LEU A 63 5.59 -8.66 -3.24
C LEU A 63 6.05 -9.37 -1.96
N ARG A 64 7.08 -8.80 -1.31
CA ARG A 64 7.66 -9.31 -0.07
C ARG A 64 7.70 -8.20 0.96
N ILE A 65 7.63 -8.61 2.22
CA ILE A 65 7.79 -7.71 3.36
C ILE A 65 8.95 -8.22 4.19
N SER A 66 9.90 -7.34 4.48
CA SER A 66 10.97 -7.59 5.44
C SER A 66 11.03 -6.47 6.47
N LYS A 67 11.91 -6.60 7.47
CA LYS A 67 12.10 -5.61 8.53
C LYS A 67 13.56 -5.20 8.61
N GLU A 68 13.82 -3.91 8.66
CA GLU A 68 15.16 -3.33 8.80
C GLU A 68 15.05 -2.06 9.65
N GLY A 69 15.87 -1.95 10.70
CA GLY A 69 15.94 -0.72 11.51
C GLY A 69 14.62 -0.28 12.16
N GLY A 70 13.68 -1.21 12.43
CA GLY A 70 12.36 -0.89 12.97
C GLY A 70 11.31 -0.45 11.94
N LEU A 71 11.68 -0.39 10.66
CA LEU A 71 10.78 -0.12 9.54
C LEU A 71 10.41 -1.42 8.81
N LEU A 72 9.29 -1.38 8.11
CA LEU A 72 8.91 -2.37 7.10
C LEU A 72 9.54 -1.97 5.76
N ILE A 73 10.10 -2.96 5.08
CA ILE A 73 10.54 -2.83 3.69
C ILE A 73 9.60 -3.68 2.85
N VAL A 74 8.84 -3.01 1.98
CA VAL A 74 7.94 -3.65 1.03
C VAL A 74 8.56 -3.57 -0.36
N GLU A 75 8.87 -4.73 -0.92
CA GLU A 75 9.60 -4.85 -2.18
C GLU A 75 8.85 -5.72 -3.19
N ASP A 76 8.91 -5.33 -4.45
CA ASP A 76 8.61 -6.14 -5.62
C ASP A 76 9.63 -5.76 -6.71
N ASN A 77 9.75 -6.50 -7.81
CA ASN A 77 10.86 -6.40 -8.78
C ASN A 77 11.44 -4.98 -9.00
N ASP A 78 10.58 -4.00 -9.30
CA ASP A 78 10.96 -2.62 -9.61
C ASP A 78 10.40 -1.61 -8.59
N MET A 79 10.03 -2.06 -7.38
CA MET A 79 9.44 -1.25 -6.34
C MET A 79 10.09 -1.54 -4.99
N LYS A 80 10.44 -0.49 -4.25
CA LYS A 80 10.89 -0.58 -2.87
C LYS A 80 10.32 0.59 -2.06
N ILE A 81 9.54 0.27 -1.04
CA ILE A 81 8.97 1.26 -0.12
C ILE A 81 9.41 0.91 1.30
N LYS A 82 10.01 1.89 1.98
CA LYS A 82 10.29 1.82 3.43
C LYS A 82 9.22 2.60 4.17
N CYS A 83 8.51 1.97 5.09
CA CYS A 83 7.42 2.58 5.84
C CYS A 83 7.29 2.01 7.26
N LYS A 84 6.61 2.70 8.18
CA LYS A 84 6.30 2.11 9.50
C LYS A 84 5.19 1.08 9.43
N GLU A 85 4.16 1.34 8.63
CA GLU A 85 2.99 0.46 8.54
C GLU A 85 2.52 0.30 7.10
N VAL A 86 1.97 -0.88 6.80
CA VAL A 86 1.30 -1.17 5.54
C VAL A 86 0.02 -1.98 5.77
N PHE A 87 -1.05 -1.57 5.09
CA PHE A 87 -2.39 -2.13 5.23
C PHE A 87 -3.00 -2.51 3.89
N LEU A 88 -3.87 -3.53 3.89
CA LEU A 88 -4.73 -3.88 2.77
C LEU A 88 -6.19 -3.67 3.16
N GLU A 89 -6.84 -2.68 2.54
CA GLU A 89 -8.21 -2.26 2.85
C GLU A 89 -9.17 -2.52 1.72
N SER A 90 -10.44 -2.79 2.06
CA SER A 90 -11.56 -2.80 1.12
C SER A 90 -12.43 -1.56 1.36
N GLY A 91 -12.98 -0.98 0.30
CA GLY A 91 -13.95 0.13 0.43
C GLY A 91 -13.34 1.43 0.99
N TYR A 92 -12.07 1.69 0.70
CA TYR A 92 -11.37 2.90 1.14
C TYR A 92 -12.07 4.16 0.62
N THR A 93 -12.49 5.03 1.54
CA THR A 93 -12.80 6.43 1.24
C THR A 93 -11.72 7.31 1.88
N LEU A 94 -11.27 8.36 1.18
CA LEU A 94 -10.28 9.31 1.71
C LEU A 94 -10.75 9.93 3.04
N ASP A 95 -12.06 10.14 3.19
CA ASP A 95 -12.68 10.72 4.39
C ASP A 95 -12.45 9.88 5.64
N TYR A 96 -12.63 8.55 5.55
CA TYR A 96 -12.40 7.63 6.67
C TYR A 96 -10.97 7.70 7.23
N PHE A 97 -10.00 7.97 6.37
CA PHE A 97 -8.60 8.01 6.76
C PHE A 97 -8.15 9.37 7.26
N ASN A 98 -8.64 10.46 6.68
CA ASN A 98 -8.38 11.81 7.19
C ASN A 98 -8.94 11.96 8.62
N ASP A 99 -10.11 11.39 8.91
CA ASP A 99 -10.67 11.40 10.27
C ASP A 99 -9.84 10.60 11.29
N LYS A 100 -9.06 9.61 10.83
CA LYS A 100 -8.33 8.68 11.69
C LYS A 100 -6.83 8.98 11.82
N TYR A 101 -6.24 9.61 10.81
CA TYR A 101 -4.80 9.87 10.69
C TYR A 101 -4.46 11.26 10.16
N GLY A 102 -5.44 12.04 9.70
CA GLY A 102 -5.26 13.45 9.43
C GLY A 102 -5.11 14.18 10.76
N SER A 103 -3.87 14.45 11.15
CA SER A 103 -3.63 15.42 12.21
C SER A 103 -3.96 16.80 11.64
N ASN A 104 -4.79 17.56 12.36
CA ASN A 104 -5.10 18.98 12.09
C ASN A 104 -3.84 19.83 11.87
#